data_AF-A0A915NSP6-F1
#
_entry.id   AF-A0A915NSP6-F1
#
_cell.length_a   1.000
_cell.length_b   1.000
_cell.length_c   1.000
_cell.angle_alpha   90.00
_cell.angle_beta   90.00
_cell.angle_gamma   90.00
#
_symmetry.space_group_name_H-M   'P 1'
#
loop_
_entity.id
_entity.type
_entity.pdbx_description
1 polymer ?
#
loop_
_entity_poly.entity_id
_entity_poly.type
_entity_poly.pdbx_seq_one_letter_code
_entity_poly.pdbx_strand_id
1 'polypeptide(L)'
;TNIFIQRIRLYRQTEFGKVVVEIKSVKRHIEREFVRLILGERLSVGWYWLYIEFNTRICQSELEGTHCFPGPLLSSDPKESSSPLPSRQLATGFSTKFEPNFARTFFPGWDDPSIRSTFNLSVQHFSDTNILFNTSPLPNKQNVSTSNLIKLTRFETTPPMPLYLFAIATGPFKPIQVVTTKTNLSLNIWSNNQDLLAAHFVANFSPIMFDKLQEDFNVKYPLSKLDIFITPKYPVGGMENWGLIILHSDNVRISNSDSTLPINDDFIDSSKEEKIKEQKNIQRQNLIEIDKLAEKYKIEKLITHELIHQWFVSIWNWEELWLSEGFTSYFVFDFLNAHNHPQLTEHEYYLKLIELINQQSTDGRSSLIKLITNSKQLDRLFDSIQLYTKGAVVVKMLKDLVGPEVFRTSIARFLRENSFQ
;
A
#
# COMPACT_ATOMS: atom_id res chain seq x y z
N THR A 1 -9.34 -19.92 -7.79
CA THR A 1 -8.71 -18.84 -8.57
C THR A 1 -9.73 -18.14 -9.45
N ASN A 2 -9.87 -16.82 -9.29
CA ASN A 2 -10.78 -15.94 -10.04
C ASN A 2 -10.40 -15.69 -11.51
N ILE A 3 -9.30 -16.30 -11.98
CA ILE A 3 -8.80 -16.15 -13.35
C ILE A 3 -9.34 -17.27 -14.27
N PHE A 4 -10.11 -16.86 -15.28
CA PHE A 4 -10.64 -17.71 -16.34
C PHE A 4 -9.82 -17.49 -17.61
N ILE A 5 -8.92 -18.43 -17.92
CA ILE A 5 -8.01 -18.32 -19.07
C ILE A 5 -8.77 -18.80 -20.30
N GLN A 6 -8.90 -17.93 -21.29
CA GLN A 6 -9.57 -18.21 -22.56
C GLN A 6 -8.59 -18.77 -23.59
N ARG A 7 -7.36 -18.27 -23.62
CA ARG A 7 -6.36 -18.64 -24.62
C ARG A 7 -4.95 -18.50 -24.07
N ILE A 8 -4.08 -19.44 -24.42
CA ILE A 8 -2.63 -19.38 -24.15
C ILE A 8 -1.88 -19.68 -25.45
N ARG A 9 -0.87 -18.88 -25.77
CA ARG A 9 0.02 -19.12 -26.91
C ARG A 9 1.47 -18.85 -26.50
N LEU A 10 2.39 -19.66 -27.02
CA LEU A 10 3.82 -19.53 -26.76
C LEU A 10 4.57 -19.35 -28.08
N TYR A 11 5.33 -18.28 -28.17
CA TYR A 11 6.10 -17.90 -29.35
C TYR A 11 7.58 -17.83 -29.00
N ARG A 12 8.46 -18.25 -29.92
CA ARG A 12 9.88 -17.90 -29.82
C ARG A 12 10.06 -16.43 -30.23
N GLN A 13 10.87 -15.66 -29.52
CA GLN A 13 11.00 -14.21 -29.76
C GLN A 13 11.38 -13.86 -31.21
N THR A 14 12.20 -14.69 -31.85
CA THR A 14 12.66 -14.52 -33.24
C THR A 14 11.57 -14.68 -34.30
N GLU A 15 10.41 -15.25 -33.94
CA GLU A 15 9.35 -15.64 -34.87
C GLU A 15 7.97 -15.16 -34.38
N PHE A 16 7.91 -13.92 -33.86
CA PHE A 16 6.68 -13.34 -33.33
C PHE A 16 5.52 -13.44 -34.33
N GLY A 17 4.39 -14.01 -33.91
CA GLY A 17 3.21 -14.25 -34.76
C GLY A 17 3.12 -15.64 -35.38
N LYS A 18 4.18 -16.44 -35.39
CA LYS A 18 4.13 -17.88 -35.74
C LYS A 18 4.13 -18.71 -34.46
N VAL A 19 3.09 -19.52 -34.22
CA VAL A 19 3.09 -20.42 -33.04
C VAL A 19 4.18 -21.45 -33.25
N VAL A 20 5.32 -21.26 -32.59
CA VAL A 20 6.49 -22.13 -32.73
C VAL A 20 6.41 -23.31 -31.76
N VAL A 21 5.85 -23.11 -30.56
CA VAL A 21 5.84 -24.13 -29.51
C VAL A 21 4.41 -24.61 -29.25
N GLU A 22 4.16 -25.88 -29.54
CA GLU A 22 2.89 -26.53 -29.23
C GLU A 22 2.67 -26.63 -27.71
N ILE A 23 1.47 -26.29 -27.24
CA ILE A 23 1.03 -26.53 -25.85
C ILE A 23 0.07 -27.71 -25.87
N LYS A 24 0.55 -28.90 -25.47
CA LYS A 24 -0.23 -30.16 -25.46
C LYS A 24 -1.40 -30.12 -24.47
N SER A 25 -1.18 -29.53 -23.29
CA SER A 25 -2.26 -29.37 -22.30
C SER A 25 -1.95 -28.27 -21.28
N VAL A 26 -3.02 -27.74 -20.69
CA VAL A 26 -2.97 -26.75 -19.61
C VAL A 26 -3.63 -27.38 -18.38
N LYS A 27 -2.84 -27.63 -17.32
CA LYS A 27 -3.34 -28.21 -16.07
C LYS A 27 -3.43 -27.13 -15.00
N ARG A 28 -4.59 -27.03 -14.35
CA ARG A 28 -4.81 -26.11 -13.22
C ARG A 28 -4.65 -26.86 -11.91
N HIS A 29 -3.76 -26.40 -11.05
CA HIS A 29 -3.58 -26.94 -9.70
C HIS A 29 -4.21 -25.98 -8.70
N ILE A 30 -5.49 -26.19 -8.37
CA ILE A 30 -6.29 -25.25 -7.57
C ILE A 30 -5.71 -25.08 -6.17
N GLU A 31 -5.37 -26.16 -5.48
CA GLU A 31 -4.84 -26.13 -4.11
C GLU A 31 -3.48 -25.43 -3.98
N ARG A 32 -2.70 -25.43 -5.07
CA ARG A 32 -1.36 -24.83 -5.11
C ARG A 32 -1.34 -23.51 -5.88
N GLU A 33 -2.49 -23.07 -6.38
CA GLU A 33 -2.71 -21.81 -7.08
C GLU A 33 -1.78 -21.57 -8.29
N PHE A 34 -1.37 -22.61 -9.01
CA PHE A 34 -0.57 -22.46 -10.22
C PHE A 34 -1.16 -23.19 -11.43
N VAL A 35 -0.76 -22.73 -12.61
CA VAL A 35 -1.09 -23.33 -13.90
C VAL A 35 0.16 -23.97 -14.48
N ARG A 36 0.06 -25.23 -14.87
CA ARG A 36 1.14 -25.97 -15.52
C ARG A 36 0.86 -26.12 -17.01
N LEU A 37 1.76 -25.61 -17.83
CA LEU A 37 1.75 -25.79 -19.28
C LEU A 37 2.58 -27.04 -19.62
N ILE A 38 1.98 -28.01 -20.29
CA ILE A 38 2.69 -29.17 -20.85
C ILE A 38 2.96 -28.87 -22.32
N LEU A 39 4.24 -28.74 -22.66
CA LEU A 39 4.66 -28.38 -24.00
C LEU A 39 4.86 -29.62 -24.88
N GLY A 40 4.72 -29.44 -26.19
CA GLY A 40 4.94 -30.46 -27.20
C GLY A 40 6.38 -30.92 -27.28
N GLU A 41 7.28 -29.98 -27.04
CA GLU A 41 8.73 -30.08 -27.13
C GLU A 41 9.40 -29.41 -25.93
N ARG A 42 10.69 -29.70 -25.72
CA ARG A 42 11.50 -29.03 -24.70
C ARG A 42 11.92 -27.66 -25.21
N LEU A 43 11.77 -26.62 -24.38
CA LEU A 43 12.30 -25.29 -24.71
C LEU A 43 13.82 -25.33 -24.78
N SER A 44 14.37 -24.83 -25.88
CA SER A 44 15.79 -24.49 -25.99
C SER A 44 16.08 -23.21 -25.22
N VAL A 45 17.34 -22.99 -24.83
CA VAL A 45 17.75 -21.73 -24.21
C VAL A 45 17.47 -20.56 -25.17
N GLY A 46 16.78 -19.53 -24.69
CA GLY A 46 16.42 -18.36 -25.49
C GLY A 46 15.21 -17.63 -24.93
N TRP A 47 14.75 -16.63 -25.68
CA TRP A 47 13.62 -15.78 -25.32
C TRP A 47 12.32 -16.23 -25.96
N TYR A 48 11.25 -16.15 -25.17
CA TYR A 48 9.92 -16.56 -25.56
C TYR A 48 8.88 -15.53 -25.12
N TRP A 49 7.79 -15.43 -25.89
CA TRP A 49 6.62 -14.67 -25.52
C TRP A 49 5.49 -15.61 -25.12
N LEU A 50 5.04 -15.51 -23.87
CA LEU A 50 3.85 -16.17 -23.38
C LEU A 50 2.67 -15.20 -23.44
N TYR A 51 1.76 -15.44 -24.38
CA TYR A 51 0.53 -14.67 -24.50
C TYR A 51 -0.61 -15.39 -23.78
N ILE A 52 -1.30 -14.69 -22.89
CA ILE A 52 -2.44 -15.21 -22.13
C ILE A 52 -3.62 -14.25 -22.27
N GLU A 53 -4.74 -14.76 -22.77
CA GLU A 53 -6.04 -14.07 -22.81
C GLU A 53 -6.89 -14.64 -21.68
N PHE A 54 -7.39 -13.79 -20.80
CA PHE A 54 -8.12 -14.21 -19.60
C PHE A 54 -9.19 -13.20 -19.20
N ASN A 55 -10.18 -13.68 -18.45
CA ASN A 55 -11.16 -12.88 -17.75
C ASN A 55 -10.98 -13.04 -16.24
N THR A 56 -11.04 -11.94 -15.51
CA THR A 56 -11.06 -11.92 -14.05
C THR A 56 -12.29 -11.15 -13.61
N ARG A 57 -12.99 -11.62 -12.58
CA ARG A 57 -14.16 -10.94 -12.06
C ARG A 57 -13.79 -10.07 -10.86
N ILE A 58 -13.84 -8.76 -11.02
CA ILE A 58 -13.50 -7.81 -9.96
C ILE A 58 -14.77 -7.53 -9.13
N CYS A 59 -14.62 -7.30 -7.82
CA CYS A 59 -15.73 -6.99 -6.90
C CYS A 59 -16.77 -8.11 -6.66
N GLN A 60 -16.38 -9.39 -6.74
CA GLN A 60 -17.28 -10.51 -6.36
C GLN A 60 -17.09 -10.99 -4.91
N SER A 61 -15.86 -10.91 -4.41
CA SER A 61 -15.55 -11.10 -2.99
C SER A 61 -14.37 -10.18 -2.65
N GLU A 62 -14.36 -9.59 -1.47
CA GLU A 62 -13.37 -8.58 -1.06
C GLU A 62 -12.06 -9.18 -0.54
N LEU A 63 -11.90 -10.50 -0.71
CA LEU A 63 -10.86 -11.31 -0.07
C LEU A 63 -9.72 -11.71 -1.01
N GLU A 64 -9.68 -11.17 -2.24
CA GLU A 64 -8.76 -11.64 -3.29
C GLU A 64 -7.99 -10.48 -3.94
N GLY A 65 -7.39 -9.59 -3.13
CA GLY A 65 -6.46 -8.55 -3.59
C GLY A 65 -7.07 -7.36 -4.34
N THR A 66 -8.39 -7.31 -4.52
CA THR A 66 -9.12 -6.13 -5.02
C THR A 66 -10.12 -5.64 -4.00
N HIS A 67 -10.13 -4.34 -3.73
CA HIS A 67 -11.00 -3.69 -2.74
C HIS A 67 -11.86 -2.65 -3.44
N CYS A 68 -13.17 -2.89 -3.44
CA CYS A 68 -14.13 -2.13 -4.25
C CYS A 68 -14.82 -1.05 -3.45
N PHE A 69 -15.11 0.07 -4.12
CA PHE A 69 -15.77 1.19 -3.49
C PHE A 69 -17.27 1.08 -3.71
N PRO A 70 -18.09 1.15 -2.65
CA PRO A 70 -19.52 1.04 -2.77
C PRO A 70 -20.08 2.21 -3.60
N GLY A 71 -20.88 1.90 -4.62
CA GLY A 71 -21.66 2.90 -5.35
C GLY A 71 -23.02 3.17 -4.71
N PRO A 72 -23.85 4.02 -5.33
CA PRO A 72 -25.21 4.25 -4.86
C PRO A 72 -26.03 2.95 -4.86
N LEU A 73 -26.87 2.77 -3.84
CA LEU A 73 -27.83 1.68 -3.79
C LEU A 73 -28.84 1.86 -4.94
N LEU A 74 -28.91 0.88 -5.84
CA LEU A 74 -30.00 0.82 -6.80
C LEU A 74 -31.27 0.47 -6.02
N SER A 75 -32.22 1.41 -5.94
CA SER A 75 -33.52 1.14 -5.35
C SER A 75 -34.23 0.07 -6.16
N SER A 76 -34.50 -1.09 -5.55
CA SER A 76 -35.50 -2.01 -6.09
C SER A 76 -36.85 -1.31 -6.10
N ASP A 77 -37.54 -1.33 -7.24
CA ASP A 77 -38.91 -0.84 -7.36
C ASP A 77 -39.79 -1.43 -6.23
N PRO A 78 -40.59 -0.65 -5.49
CA PRO A 78 -41.38 -1.16 -4.36
C PRO A 78 -42.45 -2.19 -4.74
N LYS A 79 -42.62 -2.50 -6.03
CA LYS A 79 -43.68 -3.38 -6.56
C LYS A 79 -43.26 -4.83 -6.79
N GLU A 80 -42.00 -5.20 -6.55
CA GLU A 80 -41.52 -6.61 -6.67
C GLU A 80 -41.11 -7.21 -5.31
N SER A 81 -41.80 -6.86 -4.23
CA SER A 81 -41.55 -7.36 -2.87
C SER A 81 -42.10 -8.77 -2.60
N SER A 82 -41.76 -9.75 -3.45
CA SER A 82 -41.99 -11.17 -3.12
C SER A 82 -40.78 -12.08 -3.34
N SER A 83 -39.58 -11.53 -3.55
CA SER A 83 -38.34 -12.31 -3.52
C SER A 83 -37.23 -11.59 -2.74
N PRO A 84 -36.50 -12.29 -1.83
CA PRO A 84 -35.38 -11.72 -1.10
C PRO A 84 -34.14 -11.75 -1.99
N LEU A 85 -34.10 -10.90 -3.02
CA LEU A 85 -32.87 -10.64 -3.77
C LEU A 85 -32.14 -9.47 -3.10
N PRO A 86 -30.86 -9.62 -2.68
CA PRO A 86 -30.13 -8.53 -2.04
C PRO A 86 -29.99 -7.37 -3.04
N SER A 87 -30.26 -6.16 -2.56
CA SER A 87 -30.05 -4.90 -3.27
C SER A 87 -28.61 -4.88 -3.81
N ARG A 88 -28.47 -4.97 -5.15
CA ARG A 88 -27.16 -5.06 -5.81
C ARG A 88 -26.52 -3.68 -5.88
N GLN A 89 -25.68 -3.37 -4.90
CA GLN A 89 -24.84 -2.17 -4.92
C GLN A 89 -23.75 -2.34 -5.99
N LEU A 90 -23.74 -1.50 -7.01
CA LEU A 90 -22.69 -1.50 -8.03
C LEU A 90 -21.43 -0.83 -7.47
N ALA A 91 -20.25 -1.38 -7.77
CA ALA A 91 -19.00 -0.73 -7.41
C ALA A 91 -18.73 0.47 -8.34
N THR A 92 -18.35 1.62 -7.78
CA THR A 92 -17.94 2.82 -8.55
C THR A 92 -16.47 2.79 -8.95
N GLY A 93 -15.71 1.84 -8.41
CA GLY A 93 -14.29 1.68 -8.66
C GLY A 93 -13.69 0.60 -7.77
N PHE A 94 -12.37 0.41 -7.87
CA PHE A 94 -11.61 -0.46 -6.97
C PHE A 94 -10.15 -0.02 -6.84
N SER A 95 -9.46 -0.55 -5.83
CA SER A 95 -8.01 -0.50 -5.67
C SER A 95 -7.45 -1.90 -5.44
N THR A 96 -6.15 -2.09 -5.66
CA THR A 96 -5.48 -3.37 -5.43
C THR A 96 -4.67 -3.39 -4.13
N LYS A 97 -4.56 -4.56 -3.52
CA LYS A 97 -3.63 -4.88 -2.43
C LYS A 97 -3.10 -6.29 -2.68
N PHE A 98 -1.91 -6.41 -3.25
CA PHE A 98 -1.40 -7.70 -3.70
C PHE A 98 -0.43 -8.36 -2.74
N GLU A 99 0.18 -7.61 -1.84
CA GLU A 99 0.99 -8.23 -0.79
C GLU A 99 0.14 -9.18 0.07
N PRO A 100 0.62 -10.37 0.41
CA PRO A 100 1.89 -10.94 -0.02
C PRO A 100 1.81 -11.66 -1.38
N ASN A 101 0.70 -12.33 -1.71
CA ASN A 101 0.61 -13.18 -2.90
C ASN A 101 -0.79 -13.19 -3.54
N PHE A 102 -1.43 -12.02 -3.58
CA PHE A 102 -2.75 -11.85 -4.20
C PHE A 102 -2.69 -11.33 -5.64
N ALA A 103 -1.52 -10.99 -6.21
CA ALA A 103 -1.48 -10.54 -7.62
C ALA A 103 -2.02 -11.60 -8.59
N ARG A 104 -1.78 -12.88 -8.26
CA ARG A 104 -2.29 -14.07 -8.98
C ARG A 104 -3.82 -14.20 -9.02
N THR A 105 -4.56 -13.42 -8.25
CA THR A 105 -6.04 -13.39 -8.32
C THR A 105 -6.52 -12.38 -9.37
N PHE A 106 -5.71 -11.38 -9.71
CA PHE A 106 -6.03 -10.32 -10.66
C PHE A 106 -5.60 -10.68 -12.08
N PHE A 107 -4.33 -11.10 -12.25
CA PHE A 107 -3.77 -11.49 -13.53
C PHE A 107 -2.78 -12.65 -13.39
N PRO A 108 -2.60 -13.51 -14.42
CA PRO A 108 -1.66 -14.60 -14.37
C PRO A 108 -0.22 -14.07 -14.43
N GLY A 109 0.62 -14.51 -13.50
CA GLY A 109 2.02 -14.15 -13.46
C GLY A 109 2.80 -14.96 -12.42
N TRP A 110 4.11 -14.70 -12.33
CA TRP A 110 4.98 -15.31 -11.34
C TRP A 110 4.94 -14.52 -10.04
N ASP A 111 3.95 -14.83 -9.21
CA ASP A 111 3.64 -14.11 -7.98
C ASP A 111 4.54 -14.56 -6.81
N ASP A 112 5.82 -14.22 -6.94
CA ASP A 112 6.91 -14.49 -6.00
C ASP A 112 7.82 -13.26 -5.91
N PRO A 113 8.25 -12.83 -4.71
CA PRO A 113 9.06 -11.62 -4.53
C PRO A 113 10.44 -11.69 -5.20
N SER A 114 11.00 -12.89 -5.40
CA SER A 114 12.29 -13.08 -6.08
C SER A 114 12.20 -12.83 -7.60
N ILE A 115 10.99 -12.78 -8.16
CA ILE A 115 10.77 -12.64 -9.60
C ILE A 115 10.33 -11.21 -9.91
N ARG A 116 11.28 -10.41 -10.41
CA ARG A 116 11.04 -9.02 -10.83
C ARG A 116 10.70 -8.95 -12.31
N SER A 117 9.77 -8.06 -12.65
CA SER A 117 9.36 -7.80 -14.03
C SER A 117 9.09 -6.32 -14.26
N THR A 118 9.22 -5.88 -15.50
CA THR A 118 8.76 -4.55 -15.93
C THR A 118 7.32 -4.66 -16.42
N PHE A 119 6.46 -3.70 -16.10
CA PHE A 119 5.06 -3.70 -16.51
C PHE A 119 4.78 -2.54 -17.46
N ASN A 120 4.27 -2.87 -18.65
CA ASN A 120 3.78 -1.91 -19.63
C ASN A 120 2.25 -2.03 -19.71
N LEU A 121 1.55 -1.09 -19.07
CA LEU A 121 0.11 -1.15 -18.88
C LEU A 121 -0.63 -0.23 -19.87
N SER A 122 -1.68 -0.78 -20.47
CA SER A 122 -2.69 -0.04 -21.24
C SER A 122 -4.07 -0.42 -20.74
N VAL A 123 -4.91 0.57 -20.40
CA VAL A 123 -6.25 0.35 -19.83
C VAL A 123 -7.29 1.06 -20.68
N GLN A 124 -8.29 0.31 -21.14
CA GLN A 124 -9.48 0.87 -21.77
C GLN A 124 -10.56 1.04 -20.70
N HIS A 125 -11.08 2.25 -20.53
CA HIS A 125 -12.00 2.58 -19.44
C HIS A 125 -12.95 3.73 -19.80
N PHE A 126 -13.98 3.94 -18.99
CA PHE A 126 -14.95 5.02 -19.21
C PHE A 126 -14.32 6.39 -19.02
N SER A 127 -14.72 7.37 -19.84
CA SER A 127 -14.13 8.70 -19.88
C SER A 127 -14.21 9.47 -18.56
N ASP A 128 -15.24 9.20 -17.75
CA ASP A 128 -15.54 9.80 -16.45
C ASP A 128 -14.79 9.14 -15.26
N THR A 129 -14.05 8.05 -15.53
CA THR A 129 -13.19 7.39 -14.53
C THR A 129 -11.73 7.78 -14.70
N ASN A 130 -11.00 7.79 -13.59
CA ASN A 130 -9.56 7.96 -13.55
C ASN A 130 -8.90 6.61 -13.23
N ILE A 131 -7.73 6.37 -13.83
CA ILE A 131 -6.89 5.21 -13.57
C ILE A 131 -5.59 5.71 -12.95
N LEU A 132 -5.29 5.22 -11.76
CA LEU A 132 -4.00 5.37 -11.11
C LEU A 132 -3.23 4.06 -11.29
N PHE A 133 -1.95 4.17 -11.59
CA PHE A 133 -1.03 3.05 -11.74
C PHE A 133 0.31 3.43 -11.10
N ASN A 134 1.25 2.49 -10.95
CA ASN A 134 2.58 2.75 -10.39
C ASN A 134 3.32 3.92 -11.06
N THR A 135 3.25 4.02 -12.40
CA THR A 135 3.96 5.03 -13.20
C THR A 135 3.04 6.11 -13.77
N SER A 136 3.63 7.17 -14.34
CA SER A 136 2.88 8.26 -14.96
C SER A 136 2.13 7.81 -16.22
N PRO A 137 0.93 8.35 -16.49
CA PRO A 137 0.28 8.18 -17.79
C PRO A 137 1.11 8.86 -18.89
N LEU A 138 1.18 8.23 -20.06
CA LEU A 138 1.82 8.82 -21.23
C LEU A 138 1.03 10.06 -21.71
N PRO A 139 1.71 11.09 -22.26
CA PRO A 139 1.04 12.32 -22.67
C PRO A 139 -0.12 12.10 -23.67
N ASN A 140 -1.15 12.94 -23.55
CA ASN A 140 -2.46 12.84 -24.22
C ASN A 140 -2.46 12.57 -25.74
N LYS A 141 -1.36 12.78 -26.48
CA LYS A 141 -1.27 12.43 -27.91
C LYS A 141 -1.37 10.91 -28.19
N GLN A 142 -1.25 10.06 -27.17
CA GLN A 142 -1.45 8.60 -27.28
C GLN A 142 -2.74 8.08 -26.65
N ASN A 143 -3.53 8.95 -26.00
CA ASN A 143 -4.82 8.58 -25.43
C ASN A 143 -5.89 8.65 -26.51
N VAL A 144 -6.11 7.52 -27.19
CA VAL A 144 -7.07 7.45 -28.29
C VAL A 144 -8.48 7.30 -27.68
N SER A 145 -9.36 8.25 -27.97
CA SER A 145 -10.80 8.06 -27.75
C SER A 145 -11.29 7.03 -28.77
N THR A 146 -11.65 5.83 -28.30
CA THR A 146 -12.28 4.82 -29.16
C THR A 146 -13.76 5.16 -29.43
N SER A 147 -14.39 5.95 -28.55
CA SER A 147 -15.73 6.54 -28.69
C SER A 147 -15.88 7.73 -27.71
N ASN A 148 -17.02 8.44 -27.72
CA ASN A 148 -17.28 9.53 -26.76
C ASN A 148 -17.28 9.08 -25.28
N LEU A 149 -17.50 7.78 -25.02
CA LEU A 149 -17.66 7.24 -23.66
C LEU A 149 -16.45 6.43 -23.17
N ILE A 150 -15.56 6.00 -24.08
CA ILE A 150 -14.44 5.11 -23.74
C ILE A 150 -13.12 5.72 -24.22
N LYS A 151 -12.16 5.80 -23.30
CA LYS A 151 -10.78 6.23 -23.56
C LYS A 151 -9.79 5.12 -23.26
N LEU A 152 -8.69 5.10 -24.02
CA LEU A 152 -7.52 4.26 -23.76
C LEU A 152 -6.45 5.10 -23.06
N THR A 153 -6.04 4.72 -21.87
CA THR A 153 -4.91 5.33 -21.14
C THR A 153 -3.72 4.39 -21.15
N ARG A 154 -2.56 4.89 -21.55
CA ARG A 154 -1.29 4.15 -21.53
C ARG A 154 -0.36 4.74 -20.49
N PHE A 155 0.46 3.91 -19.85
CA PHE A 155 1.39 4.33 -18.80
C PHE A 155 2.85 4.10 -19.22
N GLU A 156 3.77 4.86 -18.61
CA GLU A 156 5.21 4.59 -18.72
C GLU A 156 5.51 3.17 -18.20
N THR A 157 6.50 2.50 -18.80
CA THR A 157 6.88 1.15 -18.33
C THR A 157 7.54 1.25 -16.96
N THR A 158 7.14 0.40 -16.02
CA THR A 158 7.75 0.40 -14.68
C THR A 158 9.19 -0.10 -14.75
N PRO A 159 10.05 0.32 -13.81
CA PRO A 159 11.27 -0.42 -13.52
C PRO A 159 10.97 -1.87 -13.09
N PRO A 160 11.98 -2.76 -13.05
CA PRO A 160 11.83 -4.11 -12.52
C PRO A 160 11.33 -4.10 -11.08
N MET A 161 10.16 -4.68 -10.84
CA MET A 161 9.57 -4.81 -9.50
C MET A 161 8.83 -6.16 -9.36
N PRO A 162 8.70 -6.71 -8.15
CA PRO A 162 7.88 -7.89 -7.90
C PRO A 162 6.39 -7.61 -8.09
N LEU A 163 5.60 -8.67 -8.33
CA LEU A 163 4.18 -8.56 -8.66
C LEU A 163 3.33 -7.98 -7.53
N TYR A 164 3.70 -8.17 -6.27
CA TYR A 164 2.91 -7.69 -5.14
C TYR A 164 2.89 -6.15 -5.03
N LEU A 165 3.83 -5.45 -5.69
CA LEU A 165 3.87 -3.99 -5.80
C LEU A 165 3.11 -3.43 -6.99
N PHE A 166 2.61 -4.30 -7.89
CA PHE A 166 1.72 -3.84 -8.95
C PHE A 166 0.48 -3.24 -8.31
N ALA A 167 0.20 -1.97 -8.60
CA ALA A 167 -0.97 -1.30 -8.09
C ALA A 167 -1.75 -0.59 -9.19
N ILE A 168 -3.05 -0.85 -9.21
CA ILE A 168 -4.00 -0.11 -10.02
C ILE A 168 -5.20 0.29 -9.17
N ALA A 169 -5.60 1.55 -9.29
CA ALA A 169 -6.85 2.03 -8.72
C ALA A 169 -7.68 2.71 -9.81
N THR A 170 -8.98 2.45 -9.82
CA THR A 170 -9.91 3.07 -10.76
C THR A 170 -11.12 3.59 -10.02
N GLY A 171 -11.64 4.73 -10.43
CA GLY A 171 -12.89 5.30 -9.92
C GLY A 171 -13.04 6.78 -10.23
N PRO A 172 -14.06 7.43 -9.68
CA PRO A 172 -14.37 8.83 -9.93
C PRO A 172 -13.54 9.81 -9.06
N PHE A 173 -12.39 9.39 -8.53
CA PHE A 173 -11.52 10.21 -7.67
C PHE A 173 -10.87 11.33 -8.46
N LYS A 174 -10.63 12.46 -7.80
CA LYS A 174 -9.91 13.60 -8.39
C LYS A 174 -8.64 13.87 -7.58
N PRO A 175 -7.60 14.45 -8.20
CA PRO A 175 -6.46 14.91 -7.44
C PRO A 175 -6.92 16.10 -6.59
N ILE A 176 -6.68 16.02 -5.29
CA ILE A 176 -7.01 17.09 -4.34
C ILE A 176 -5.88 18.11 -4.32
N GLN A 177 -4.64 17.65 -4.41
CA GLN A 177 -3.46 18.49 -4.42
C GLN A 177 -2.35 17.84 -5.24
N VAL A 178 -1.62 18.68 -5.97
CA VAL A 178 -0.40 18.32 -6.68
C VAL A 178 0.70 19.21 -6.12
N VAL A 179 1.75 18.59 -5.58
CA VAL A 179 2.89 19.29 -5.00
C VAL A 179 4.15 18.88 -5.74
N THR A 180 4.93 19.85 -6.19
CA THR A 180 6.28 19.57 -6.69
C THR A 180 7.24 19.61 -5.51
N THR A 181 7.94 18.51 -5.25
CA THR A 181 8.95 18.45 -4.19
C THR A 181 10.18 19.27 -4.58
N LYS A 182 11.13 19.49 -3.64
CA LYS A 182 12.39 20.20 -3.96
C LYS A 182 13.19 19.51 -5.07
N THR A 183 12.96 18.22 -5.29
CA THR A 183 13.62 17.42 -6.33
C THR A 183 12.84 17.35 -7.65
N ASN A 184 11.86 18.24 -7.87
CA ASN A 184 10.98 18.24 -9.05
C ASN A 184 10.15 16.97 -9.25
N LEU A 185 9.88 16.22 -8.17
CA LEU A 185 8.95 15.08 -8.21
C LEU A 185 7.51 15.60 -8.14
N SER A 186 6.62 15.08 -8.98
CA SER A 186 5.18 15.33 -8.86
C SER A 186 4.57 14.40 -7.81
N LEU A 187 4.21 14.93 -6.64
CA LEU A 187 3.50 14.21 -5.58
C LEU A 187 2.02 14.59 -5.60
N ASN A 188 1.14 13.63 -5.91
CA ASN A 188 -0.29 13.88 -6.04
C ASN A 188 -1.09 13.16 -4.96
N ILE A 189 -2.03 13.86 -4.33
CA ILE A 189 -2.95 13.27 -3.36
C ILE A 189 -4.31 13.07 -4.01
N TRP A 190 -4.80 11.83 -3.98
CA TRP A 190 -6.08 11.42 -4.55
C TRP A 190 -7.02 10.98 -3.43
N SER A 191 -8.27 11.43 -3.44
CA SER A 191 -9.28 10.91 -2.51
C SER A 191 -10.70 11.22 -2.98
N ASN A 192 -11.68 10.72 -2.23
CA ASN A 192 -13.07 11.15 -2.28
C ASN A 192 -13.28 12.49 -1.55
N ASN A 193 -14.37 13.19 -1.89
CA ASN A 193 -14.74 14.46 -1.26
C ASN A 193 -14.98 14.36 0.27
N GLN A 194 -15.26 13.17 0.80
CA GLN A 194 -15.53 12.97 2.23
C GLN A 194 -14.26 13.04 3.09
N ASP A 195 -13.08 12.80 2.49
CA ASP A 195 -11.80 12.69 3.20
C ASP A 195 -10.89 13.90 2.92
N LEU A 196 -11.47 15.05 2.57
CA LEU A 196 -10.70 16.24 2.21
C LEU A 196 -9.76 16.70 3.34
N LEU A 197 -10.20 16.69 4.60
CA LEU A 197 -9.35 17.11 5.72
C LEU A 197 -8.11 16.22 5.88
N ALA A 198 -8.30 14.90 5.79
CA ALA A 198 -7.21 13.93 5.79
C ALA A 198 -6.26 14.17 4.61
N ALA A 199 -6.81 14.35 3.41
CA ALA A 199 -6.02 14.61 2.20
C ALA A 199 -5.16 15.88 2.30
N HIS A 200 -5.69 16.98 2.87
CA HIS A 200 -4.90 18.20 3.07
C HIS A 200 -3.77 18.00 4.09
N PHE A 201 -4.01 17.25 5.17
CA PHE A 201 -2.94 16.92 6.12
C PHE A 201 -1.83 16.13 5.43
N VAL A 202 -2.19 15.05 4.72
CA VAL A 202 -1.26 14.21 3.95
C VAL A 202 -0.49 15.05 2.93
N ALA A 203 -1.16 15.95 2.21
CA ALA A 203 -0.53 16.80 1.21
C ALA A 203 0.46 17.83 1.78
N ASN A 204 0.24 18.30 3.01
CA ASN A 204 1.14 19.22 3.69
C ASN A 204 2.37 18.51 4.28
N PHE A 205 2.18 17.30 4.80
CA PHE A 205 3.24 16.53 5.46
C PHE A 205 4.13 15.77 4.48
N SER A 206 3.54 15.05 3.51
CA SER A 206 4.26 14.07 2.68
C SER A 206 5.40 14.66 1.86
N PRO A 207 5.25 15.80 1.15
CA PRO A 207 6.33 16.37 0.35
C PRO A 207 7.54 16.78 1.19
N ILE A 208 7.30 17.33 2.39
CA ILE A 208 8.36 17.76 3.31
C ILE A 208 9.11 16.54 3.84
N MET A 209 8.39 15.51 4.28
CA MET A 209 9.01 14.28 4.77
C MET A 209 9.78 13.56 3.66
N PHE A 210 9.21 13.48 2.46
CA PHE A 210 9.84 12.85 1.31
C PHE A 210 11.18 13.53 0.94
N ASP A 211 11.24 14.86 0.93
CA ASP A 211 12.49 15.58 0.66
C ASP A 211 13.56 15.29 1.72
N LYS A 212 13.17 15.22 3.01
CA LYS A 212 14.09 14.85 4.11
C LYS A 212 14.63 13.42 3.95
N LEU A 213 13.75 12.46 3.65
CA LEU A 213 14.13 11.06 3.43
C LEU A 213 15.15 10.93 2.28
N GLN A 214 14.90 11.62 1.17
CA GLN A 214 15.77 11.59 0.01
C GLN A 214 17.15 12.23 0.28
N GLU A 215 17.18 13.32 1.06
CA GLU A 215 18.43 13.94 1.52
C GLU A 215 19.23 13.03 2.45
N ASP A 216 18.55 12.39 3.39
CA ASP A 216 19.21 11.54 4.37
C ASP A 216 19.76 10.24 3.76
N PHE A 217 18.93 9.53 2.98
CA PHE A 217 19.34 8.31 2.26
C PHE A 217 20.34 8.58 1.14
N ASN A 218 20.40 9.82 0.64
CA ASN A 218 21.29 10.23 -0.45
C ASN A 218 21.12 9.34 -1.70
N VAL A 219 19.88 8.93 -1.97
CA VAL A 219 19.49 8.14 -3.15
C VAL A 219 18.23 8.78 -3.72
N LYS A 220 18.28 9.14 -5.01
CA LYS A 220 17.14 9.77 -5.67
C LYS A 220 16.02 8.76 -5.91
N TYR A 221 14.80 9.22 -5.75
CA TYR A 221 13.63 8.42 -6.12
C TYR A 221 13.55 8.28 -7.66
N PRO A 222 13.33 7.07 -8.20
CA PRO A 222 13.53 6.81 -9.63
C PRO A 222 12.32 7.14 -10.51
N LEU A 223 11.10 7.25 -9.96
CA LEU A 223 9.91 7.50 -10.77
C LEU A 223 9.63 9.00 -10.92
N SER A 224 8.94 9.36 -12.01
CA SER A 224 8.57 10.74 -12.34
C SER A 224 7.45 11.31 -11.46
N LYS A 225 6.73 10.44 -10.73
CA LYS A 225 5.66 10.82 -9.80
C LYS A 225 5.54 9.86 -8.62
N LEU A 226 4.86 10.33 -7.58
CA LEU A 226 4.36 9.53 -6.47
C LEU A 226 2.90 9.92 -6.20
N ASP A 227 1.98 8.97 -6.38
CA ASP A 227 0.58 9.15 -5.99
C ASP A 227 0.36 8.59 -4.59
N ILE A 228 -0.39 9.31 -3.75
CA ILE A 228 -0.95 8.80 -2.51
C ILE A 228 -2.47 8.82 -2.64
N PHE A 229 -3.08 7.63 -2.67
CA PHE A 229 -4.52 7.46 -2.81
C PHE A 229 -5.15 7.07 -1.48
N ILE A 230 -6.04 7.92 -0.98
CA ILE A 230 -6.80 7.68 0.24
C ILE A 230 -8.15 7.07 -0.15
N THR A 231 -8.46 5.91 0.40
CA THR A 231 -9.66 5.13 0.09
C THR A 231 -10.50 4.84 1.33
N PRO A 232 -11.85 4.87 1.24
CA PRO A 232 -12.74 4.50 2.33
C PRO A 232 -12.75 3.01 2.67
N LYS A 233 -12.11 2.19 1.84
CA LYS A 233 -12.09 0.74 2.03
C LYS A 233 -10.74 0.16 1.63
N TYR A 234 -10.01 -0.35 2.62
CA TYR A 234 -8.73 -1.02 2.42
C TYR A 234 -8.47 -2.00 3.58
N PRO A 235 -7.79 -3.14 3.36
CA PRO A 235 -7.64 -4.18 4.38
C PRO A 235 -6.55 -3.88 5.41
N VAL A 236 -5.71 -2.87 5.13
CA VAL A 236 -4.54 -2.47 5.93
C VAL A 236 -4.51 -0.94 6.04
N GLY A 237 -3.72 -0.40 6.97
CA GLY A 237 -3.62 1.06 7.14
C GLY A 237 -3.00 1.78 5.94
N GLY A 238 -1.96 1.17 5.37
CA GLY A 238 -1.23 1.64 4.20
C GLY A 238 -0.63 0.47 3.41
N MET A 239 -0.32 0.70 2.14
CA MET A 239 0.46 -0.20 1.30
C MET A 239 1.34 0.63 0.39
N GLU A 240 2.63 0.27 0.37
CA GLU A 240 3.74 1.02 -0.20
C GLU A 240 3.91 0.86 -1.72
N ASN A 241 2.87 0.46 -2.45
CA ASN A 241 3.02 0.09 -3.86
C ASN A 241 3.77 1.17 -4.63
N TRP A 242 4.80 0.78 -5.38
CA TRP A 242 5.81 1.73 -5.83
C TRP A 242 5.22 2.80 -6.75
N GLY A 243 5.28 4.06 -6.35
CA GLY A 243 4.65 5.17 -7.09
C GLY A 243 3.14 5.32 -6.93
N LEU A 244 2.46 4.42 -6.22
CA LEU A 244 1.04 4.53 -5.87
C LEU A 244 0.82 3.98 -4.44
N ILE A 245 1.11 4.80 -3.44
CA ILE A 245 0.81 4.47 -2.04
C ILE A 245 -0.70 4.51 -1.86
N ILE A 246 -1.28 3.49 -1.21
CA ILE A 246 -2.72 3.44 -0.93
C ILE A 246 -2.93 3.44 0.58
N LEU A 247 -3.70 4.40 1.09
CA LEU A 247 -3.98 4.59 2.51
C LEU A 247 -5.46 4.37 2.80
N HIS A 248 -5.76 3.73 3.92
CA HIS A 248 -7.13 3.62 4.42
C HIS A 248 -7.55 4.92 5.11
N SER A 249 -8.72 5.47 4.74
CA SER A 249 -9.22 6.74 5.26
C SER A 249 -9.27 6.79 6.79
N ASP A 250 -9.69 5.70 7.44
CA ASP A 250 -9.83 5.63 8.89
C ASP A 250 -8.48 5.75 9.62
N ASN A 251 -7.38 5.38 8.95
CA ASN A 251 -6.03 5.48 9.50
C ASN A 251 -5.39 6.86 9.26
N VAL A 252 -6.00 7.71 8.43
CA VAL A 252 -5.55 9.09 8.15
C VAL A 252 -6.55 10.15 8.56
N ARG A 253 -7.61 9.76 9.29
CA ARG A 253 -8.67 10.66 9.74
C ARG A 253 -8.24 11.41 10.99
N ILE A 254 -8.47 12.72 10.99
CA ILE A 254 -8.32 13.58 12.16
C ILE A 254 -9.74 13.92 12.66
N SER A 255 -9.98 13.75 13.96
CA SER A 255 -11.27 14.10 14.57
C SER A 255 -11.44 15.63 14.60
N ASN A 256 -12.63 16.08 14.18
CA ASN A 256 -13.04 17.45 14.42
C ASN A 256 -13.56 17.57 15.86
N SER A 257 -13.22 18.66 16.53
CA SER A 257 -13.54 18.95 17.95
C SER A 257 -15.04 19.06 18.29
N ASP A 258 -15.93 18.81 17.33
CA ASP A 258 -17.38 18.93 17.49
C ASP A 258 -18.08 17.62 17.89
N SER A 259 -17.36 16.49 17.94
CA SER A 259 -17.96 15.23 18.41
C SER A 259 -18.08 15.23 19.93
N THR A 260 -19.30 15.48 20.40
CA THR A 260 -19.77 15.51 21.78
C THR A 260 -19.46 14.22 22.55
N LEU A 261 -18.63 14.30 23.58
CA LEU A 261 -18.70 13.37 24.71
C LEU A 261 -20.03 13.62 25.46
N PRO A 262 -20.82 12.59 25.81
CA PRO A 262 -22.05 12.79 26.55
C PRO A 262 -21.75 13.31 27.95
N ILE A 263 -22.37 14.43 28.32
CA ILE A 263 -22.35 14.95 29.68
C ILE A 263 -23.50 14.27 30.44
N ASN A 264 -23.18 13.46 31.45
CA ASN A 264 -24.13 13.18 32.51
C ASN A 264 -24.14 14.40 33.43
N ASP A 265 -25.10 15.30 33.23
CA ASP A 265 -25.36 16.43 34.11
C ASP A 265 -26.11 15.94 35.36
N ASP A 266 -25.37 15.37 36.31
CA ASP A 266 -25.88 15.19 37.67
C ASP A 266 -25.65 16.49 38.47
N PHE A 267 -26.77 17.04 38.95
CA PHE A 267 -26.98 18.27 39.72
C PHE A 267 -25.89 18.61 40.76
N ILE A 268 -25.29 19.81 40.68
CA ILE A 268 -24.49 20.42 41.77
C ILE A 268 -24.71 21.95 41.86
N ASP A 269 -24.83 22.42 43.11
CA ASP A 269 -25.17 23.74 43.68
C ASP A 269 -24.37 24.99 43.19
N SER A 270 -25.03 26.16 43.20
CA SER A 270 -24.81 27.32 42.31
C SER A 270 -23.87 28.43 42.80
N SER A 271 -22.98 28.17 43.76
CA SER A 271 -22.09 29.22 44.31
C SER A 271 -20.57 28.98 44.10
N LYS A 272 -20.16 27.85 43.53
CA LYS A 272 -18.77 27.54 43.10
C LYS A 272 -18.64 27.26 41.59
N GLU A 273 -19.70 27.51 40.84
CA GLU A 273 -19.87 27.02 39.47
C GLU A 273 -18.88 27.59 38.44
N GLU A 274 -18.56 28.88 38.45
CA GLU A 274 -17.77 29.48 37.37
C GLU A 274 -16.33 28.97 37.34
N LYS A 275 -15.64 28.92 38.49
CA LYS A 275 -14.26 28.41 38.56
C LYS A 275 -14.16 26.92 38.26
N ILE A 276 -15.16 26.13 38.67
CA ILE A 276 -15.20 24.68 38.38
C ILE A 276 -15.53 24.44 36.91
N LYS A 277 -16.46 25.21 36.31
CA LYS A 277 -16.77 25.16 34.87
C LYS A 277 -15.56 25.58 34.03
N GLU A 278 -14.85 26.63 34.42
CA GLU A 278 -13.63 27.09 33.75
C GLU A 278 -12.51 26.04 33.80
N GLN A 279 -12.24 25.45 34.97
CA GLN A 279 -11.25 24.36 35.10
C GLN A 279 -11.63 23.11 34.30
N LYS A 280 -12.91 22.72 34.31
CA LYS A 280 -13.41 21.61 33.48
C LYS A 280 -13.29 21.91 31.99
N ASN A 281 -13.53 23.15 31.57
CA ASN A 281 -13.39 23.57 30.17
C ASN A 281 -11.92 23.57 29.72
N ILE A 282 -10.99 24.04 30.56
CA ILE A 282 -9.55 23.96 30.30
C ILE A 282 -9.10 22.49 30.23
N GLN A 283 -9.54 21.65 31.17
CA GLN A 283 -9.23 20.23 31.15
C GLN A 283 -9.77 19.54 29.89
N ARG A 284 -10.97 19.90 29.44
CA ARG A 284 -11.57 19.41 28.19
C ARG A 284 -10.78 19.86 26.96
N GLN A 285 -10.38 21.13 26.89
CA GLN A 285 -9.56 21.65 25.79
C GLN A 285 -8.21 20.92 25.73
N ASN A 286 -7.56 20.72 26.87
CA ASN A 286 -6.32 19.97 26.95
C ASN A 286 -6.50 18.51 26.48
N LEU A 287 -7.58 17.84 26.86
CA LEU A 287 -7.88 16.47 26.39
C LEU A 287 -8.05 16.41 24.87
N ILE A 288 -8.81 17.35 24.28
CA ILE A 288 -9.01 17.44 22.83
C ILE A 288 -7.68 17.69 22.10
N GLU A 289 -6.80 18.53 22.65
CA GLU A 289 -5.48 18.78 22.07
C GLU A 289 -4.57 17.56 22.14
N ILE A 290 -4.60 16.81 23.25
CA ILE A 290 -3.84 15.57 23.41
C ILE A 290 -4.32 14.51 22.40
N ASP A 291 -5.63 14.33 22.23
CA ASP A 291 -6.19 13.36 21.28
C ASP A 291 -5.79 13.71 19.84
N LYS A 292 -5.89 14.99 19.46
CA LYS A 292 -5.46 15.47 18.14
C LYS A 292 -3.95 15.30 17.91
N LEU A 293 -3.13 15.51 18.93
CA LEU A 293 -1.68 15.28 18.82
C LEU A 293 -1.39 13.79 18.61
N ALA A 294 -2.06 12.90 19.35
CA ALA A 294 -1.92 11.47 19.19
C ALA A 294 -2.38 10.98 17.81
N GLU A 295 -3.50 11.50 17.30
CA GLU A 295 -3.97 11.23 15.93
C GLU A 295 -2.95 11.69 14.90
N LYS A 296 -2.50 12.95 14.93
CA LYS A 296 -1.49 13.47 14.00
C LYS A 296 -0.22 12.63 14.02
N TYR A 297 0.28 12.30 15.21
CA TYR A 297 1.46 11.47 15.35
C TYR A 297 1.30 10.09 14.69
N LYS A 298 0.14 9.43 14.87
CA LYS A 298 -0.15 8.14 14.19
C LYS A 298 -0.17 8.28 12.67
N ILE A 299 -0.75 9.37 12.15
CA ILE A 299 -0.83 9.63 10.72
C ILE A 299 0.56 9.92 10.14
N GLU A 300 1.35 10.76 10.81
CA GLU A 300 2.74 11.06 10.41
C GLU A 300 3.59 9.79 10.38
N LYS A 301 3.45 8.91 11.37
CA LYS A 301 4.10 7.59 11.38
C LYS A 301 3.73 6.75 10.19
N LEU A 302 2.44 6.59 9.92
CA LEU A 302 1.96 5.77 8.80
C LEU A 302 2.50 6.32 7.48
N ILE A 303 2.34 7.62 7.22
CA ILE A 303 2.84 8.23 5.99
C ILE A 303 4.36 8.06 5.88
N THR A 304 5.10 8.31 6.97
CA THR A 304 6.56 8.17 6.98
C THR A 304 6.98 6.73 6.67
N HIS A 305 6.26 5.74 7.22
CA HIS A 305 6.47 4.31 6.96
C HIS A 305 6.34 4.00 5.45
N GLU A 306 5.21 4.38 4.84
CA GLU A 306 4.97 4.12 3.41
C GLU A 306 5.95 4.88 2.49
N LEU A 307 6.40 6.08 2.90
CA LEU A 307 7.39 6.86 2.15
C LEU A 307 8.80 6.24 2.25
N ILE A 308 9.22 5.75 3.42
CA ILE A 308 10.52 5.06 3.58
C ILE A 308 10.56 3.79 2.75
N HIS A 309 9.44 3.05 2.72
CA HIS A 309 9.31 1.87 1.89
C HIS A 309 9.62 2.14 0.42
N GLN A 310 9.50 3.37 -0.09
CA GLN A 310 9.89 3.71 -1.47
C GLN A 310 11.40 3.48 -1.78
N TRP A 311 12.25 3.32 -0.75
CA TRP A 311 13.64 2.89 -0.85
C TRP A 311 13.86 1.45 -0.40
N PHE A 312 13.11 0.96 0.59
CA PHE A 312 13.23 -0.39 1.18
C PHE A 312 12.14 -1.36 0.67
N VAL A 313 11.66 -1.14 -0.55
CA VAL A 313 10.36 -1.66 -1.03
C VAL A 313 10.28 -3.19 -1.06
N SER A 314 11.37 -3.88 -1.41
CA SER A 314 11.29 -5.28 -1.83
C SER A 314 12.37 -6.20 -1.29
N ILE A 315 11.92 -7.33 -0.79
CA ILE A 315 12.71 -8.46 -0.32
C ILE A 315 12.88 -9.52 -1.41
N TRP A 316 13.87 -10.38 -1.27
CA TRP A 316 14.04 -11.54 -2.15
C TRP A 316 13.10 -12.71 -1.78
N ASN A 317 12.85 -12.88 -0.48
CA ASN A 317 12.03 -13.96 0.05
C ASN A 317 11.23 -13.46 1.27
N TRP A 318 9.98 -13.90 1.39
CA TRP A 318 9.08 -13.61 2.52
C TRP A 318 9.66 -14.00 3.88
N GLU A 319 10.55 -15.00 3.94
CA GLU A 319 11.22 -15.39 5.19
C GLU A 319 12.08 -14.27 5.78
N GLU A 320 12.49 -13.31 4.94
CA GLU A 320 13.33 -12.16 5.29
C GLU A 320 12.55 -10.84 5.29
N LEU A 321 11.21 -10.89 5.41
CA LEU A 321 10.33 -9.70 5.42
C LEU A 321 10.78 -8.60 6.38
N TRP A 322 11.46 -8.95 7.47
CA TRP A 322 12.01 -7.99 8.43
C TRP A 322 13.04 -7.03 7.81
N LEU A 323 13.70 -7.38 6.71
CA LEU A 323 14.62 -6.50 6.00
C LEU A 323 13.92 -5.28 5.39
N SER A 324 12.65 -5.43 5.01
CA SER A 324 11.80 -4.30 4.63
C SER A 324 11.21 -3.68 5.89
N GLU A 325 10.33 -4.42 6.59
CA GLU A 325 9.48 -3.85 7.63
C GLU A 325 10.24 -3.41 8.89
N GLY A 326 11.33 -4.10 9.24
CA GLY A 326 12.18 -3.76 10.38
C GLY A 326 13.05 -2.52 10.12
N PHE A 327 13.64 -2.40 8.93
CA PHE A 327 14.40 -1.20 8.54
C PHE A 327 13.48 0.01 8.44
N THR A 328 12.33 -0.15 7.78
CA THR A 328 11.32 0.92 7.67
C THR A 328 10.86 1.38 9.06
N SER A 329 10.51 0.44 9.94
CA SER A 329 10.12 0.77 11.33
C SER A 329 11.21 1.52 12.09
N TYR A 330 12.47 1.11 11.94
CA TYR A 330 13.60 1.80 12.55
C TYR A 330 13.70 3.26 12.06
N PHE A 331 13.67 3.47 10.74
CA PHE A 331 13.77 4.82 10.17
C PHE A 331 12.57 5.68 10.56
N VAL A 332 11.36 5.14 10.69
CA VAL A 332 10.22 5.90 11.23
C VAL A 332 10.54 6.48 12.61
N PHE A 333 11.08 5.67 13.52
CA PHE A 333 11.49 6.17 14.85
C PHE A 333 12.65 7.17 14.75
N ASP A 334 13.66 6.91 13.92
CA ASP A 334 14.83 7.81 13.80
C ASP A 334 14.43 9.19 13.26
N PHE A 335 13.63 9.24 12.18
CA PHE A 335 13.22 10.49 11.52
C PHE A 335 12.23 11.30 12.34
N LEU A 336 11.19 10.68 12.89
CA LEU A 336 10.21 11.42 13.69
C LEU A 336 10.85 11.94 14.98
N ASN A 337 11.79 11.19 15.56
CA ASN A 337 12.56 11.66 16.70
C ASN A 337 13.41 12.89 16.35
N ALA A 338 14.09 12.87 15.20
CA ALA A 338 14.97 13.96 14.77
C ALA A 338 14.23 15.23 14.33
N HIS A 339 12.98 15.13 13.85
CA HIS A 339 12.37 16.21 13.07
C HIS A 339 10.97 16.66 13.50
N ASN A 340 10.21 15.86 14.25
CA ASN A 340 8.79 16.11 14.46
C ASN A 340 8.39 15.99 15.94
N HIS A 341 8.61 14.81 16.54
CA HIS A 341 8.02 14.44 17.82
C HIS A 341 9.00 13.68 18.76
N PRO A 342 10.18 14.25 19.09
CA PRO A 342 11.24 13.55 19.84
C PRO A 342 10.75 12.80 21.08
N GLN A 343 10.00 13.49 21.95
CA GLN A 343 9.53 12.91 23.22
C GLN A 343 8.52 11.78 23.00
N LEU A 344 7.56 11.93 22.06
CA LEU A 344 6.57 10.89 21.79
C LEU A 344 7.22 9.66 21.17
N THR A 345 8.14 9.89 20.24
CA THR A 345 8.85 8.83 19.53
C THR A 345 9.78 8.05 20.45
N GLU A 346 10.51 8.74 21.32
CA GLU A 346 11.36 8.10 22.33
C GLU A 346 10.54 7.28 23.35
N HIS A 347 9.46 7.85 23.89
CA HIS A 347 8.59 7.12 24.83
C HIS A 347 7.96 5.88 24.19
N GLU A 348 7.45 6.01 22.96
CA GLU A 348 6.85 4.87 22.25
C GLU A 348 7.90 3.77 21.99
N TYR A 349 9.11 4.14 21.58
CA TYR A 349 10.19 3.19 21.38
C TYR A 349 10.48 2.38 22.65
N TYR A 350 10.60 3.03 23.82
CA TYR A 350 10.85 2.34 25.07
C TYR A 350 9.67 1.45 25.52
N LEU A 351 8.43 1.89 25.35
CA LEU A 351 7.26 1.08 25.66
C LEU A 351 7.24 -0.21 24.82
N LYS A 352 7.49 -0.08 23.52
CA LYS A 352 7.60 -1.22 22.60
C LYS A 352 8.79 -2.12 22.92
N LEU A 353 9.92 -1.56 23.34
CA LEU A 353 11.09 -2.33 23.77
C LEU A 353 10.80 -3.17 25.02
N ILE A 354 10.10 -2.60 26.00
CA ILE A 354 9.67 -3.33 27.21
C ILE A 354 8.74 -4.49 26.83
N GLU A 355 7.75 -4.23 25.98
CA GLU A 355 6.84 -5.25 25.48
C GLU A 355 7.60 -6.39 24.76
N LEU A 356 8.54 -6.02 23.89
CA LEU A 356 9.40 -6.98 23.20
C LEU A 356 10.21 -7.84 24.19
N ILE A 357 10.90 -7.22 25.15
CA ILE A 357 11.73 -7.93 26.14
C ILE A 357 10.88 -8.91 26.95
N ASN A 358 9.69 -8.49 27.36
CA ASN A 358 8.74 -9.35 28.07
C ASN A 358 8.37 -10.57 27.22
N GLN A 359 8.04 -10.39 25.94
CA GLN A 359 7.74 -11.52 25.05
C GLN A 359 8.95 -12.43 24.81
N GLN A 360 10.15 -11.87 24.61
CA GLN A 360 11.37 -12.67 24.40
C GLN A 360 11.78 -13.47 25.65
N SER A 361 11.29 -13.08 26.82
CA SER A 361 11.52 -13.76 28.10
C SER A 361 10.56 -14.93 28.35
N THR A 362 9.66 -15.21 27.41
CA THR A 362 8.68 -16.31 27.46
C THR A 362 8.91 -17.31 26.32
N ASP A 363 8.17 -18.42 26.33
CA ASP A 363 8.12 -19.38 25.22
C ASP A 363 7.56 -18.76 23.92
N GLY A 364 6.98 -17.55 23.99
CA GLY A 364 6.51 -16.78 22.83
C GLY A 364 7.61 -16.11 22.00
N ARG A 365 8.90 -16.30 22.35
CA ARG A 365 10.02 -15.76 21.57
C ARG A 365 10.01 -16.31 20.14
N SER A 366 10.20 -15.43 19.16
CA SER A 366 10.20 -15.78 17.74
C SER A 366 11.46 -15.27 17.03
N SER A 367 11.90 -16.01 16.01
CA SER A 367 12.99 -15.56 15.12
C SER A 367 12.46 -14.50 14.14
N LEU A 368 13.34 -13.56 13.74
CA LEU A 368 13.04 -12.61 12.67
C LEU A 368 12.95 -13.32 11.31
N ILE A 369 13.81 -14.31 11.09
CA ILE A 369 13.73 -15.20 9.93
C ILE A 369 12.77 -16.33 10.27
N LYS A 370 11.68 -16.44 9.52
CA LYS A 370 10.64 -17.46 9.73
C LYS A 370 10.52 -18.32 8.47
N LEU A 371 10.64 -19.63 8.64
CA LEU A 371 10.43 -20.58 7.54
C LEU A 371 8.95 -20.62 7.14
N ILE A 372 8.67 -20.48 5.84
CA ILE A 372 7.30 -20.43 5.33
C ILE A 372 7.04 -21.66 4.48
N THR A 373 6.03 -22.44 4.88
CA THR A 373 5.66 -23.67 4.18
C THR A 373 4.34 -23.55 3.43
N ASN A 374 3.51 -22.55 3.76
CA ASN A 374 2.20 -22.33 3.14
C ASN A 374 1.72 -20.88 3.28
N SER A 375 0.76 -20.48 2.45
CA SER A 375 0.21 -19.12 2.41
C SER A 375 -0.48 -18.67 3.71
N LYS A 376 -1.07 -19.58 4.51
CA LYS A 376 -1.69 -19.19 5.80
C LYS A 376 -0.66 -18.74 6.85
N GLN A 377 0.58 -19.18 6.73
CA GLN A 377 1.68 -18.71 7.59
C GLN A 377 2.17 -17.32 7.18
N LEU A 378 1.98 -16.96 5.91
CA LEU A 378 2.41 -15.70 5.31
C LEU A 378 1.70 -14.51 5.94
N ASP A 379 0.38 -14.60 6.12
CA ASP A 379 -0.40 -13.55 6.80
C ASP A 379 0.02 -13.35 8.26
N ARG A 380 0.54 -14.40 8.92
CA ARG A 380 1.02 -14.34 10.32
C ARG A 380 2.43 -13.76 10.46
N LEU A 381 3.09 -13.42 9.35
CA LEU A 381 4.39 -12.77 9.40
C LEU A 381 4.28 -11.33 9.87
N PHE A 382 3.19 -10.65 9.49
CA PHE A 382 2.90 -9.25 9.78
C PHE A 382 2.50 -9.05 11.26
N ASP A 383 3.42 -9.39 12.16
CA ASP A 383 3.28 -9.30 13.61
C ASP A 383 3.93 -8.00 14.12
N SER A 384 3.14 -7.13 14.76
CA SER A 384 3.55 -5.78 15.17
C SER A 384 4.74 -5.74 16.14
N ILE A 385 5.02 -6.83 16.86
CA ILE A 385 6.07 -6.87 17.88
C ILE A 385 7.29 -7.63 17.34
N GLN A 386 7.09 -8.81 16.78
CA GLN A 386 8.18 -9.65 16.30
C GLN A 386 8.74 -9.16 14.97
N LEU A 387 7.94 -8.67 14.03
CA LEU A 387 8.45 -8.21 12.74
C LEU A 387 8.95 -6.77 12.83
N TYR A 388 8.05 -5.86 13.17
CA TYR A 388 8.31 -4.42 13.15
C TYR A 388 9.19 -3.98 14.32
N THR A 389 8.78 -4.28 15.55
CA THR A 389 9.48 -3.78 16.76
C THR A 389 10.85 -4.45 16.92
N LYS A 390 10.92 -5.78 16.89
CA LYS A 390 12.21 -6.50 17.00
C LYS A 390 13.15 -6.16 15.84
N GLY A 391 12.62 -6.08 14.61
CA GLY A 391 13.40 -5.65 13.45
C GLY A 391 14.01 -4.27 13.66
N ALA A 392 13.21 -3.29 14.10
CA ALA A 392 13.70 -1.94 14.37
C ALA A 392 14.79 -1.90 15.46
N VAL A 393 14.61 -2.66 16.54
CA VAL A 393 15.60 -2.76 17.64
C VAL A 393 16.92 -3.34 17.13
N VAL A 394 16.88 -4.39 16.30
CA VAL A 394 18.09 -4.98 15.71
C VAL A 394 18.80 -3.99 14.79
N VAL A 395 18.07 -3.25 13.96
CA VAL A 395 18.66 -2.21 13.09
C VAL A 395 19.30 -1.09 13.92
N LYS A 396 18.65 -0.67 15.01
CA LYS A 396 19.23 0.30 15.95
C LYS A 396 20.51 -0.21 16.59
N MET A 397 20.53 -1.46 17.07
CA MET A 397 21.73 -2.09 17.61
C MET A 397 22.87 -2.14 16.58
N LEU A 398 22.56 -2.40 15.31
CA LEU A 398 23.54 -2.37 14.23
C LEU A 398 24.11 -0.96 14.02
N LYS A 399 23.27 0.08 13.99
CA LYS A 399 23.70 1.48 13.93
C LYS A 399 24.59 1.84 15.11
N ASP A 400 24.20 1.48 16.33
CA ASP A 400 24.95 1.77 17.54
C ASP A 400 26.31 1.06 17.56
N LEU A 401 26.39 -0.14 16.97
CA LEU A 401 27.63 -0.91 16.86
C LEU A 401 28.63 -0.28 15.87
N VAL A 402 28.17 0.15 14.69
CA VAL A 402 29.07 0.67 13.63
C VAL A 402 29.25 2.20 13.67
N GLY A 403 28.37 2.90 14.38
CA GLY A 403 28.30 4.35 14.44
C GLY A 403 27.44 4.96 13.31
N PRO A 404 26.84 6.15 13.55
CA PRO A 404 25.85 6.75 12.65
C PRO A 404 26.38 7.06 11.25
N GLU A 405 27.62 7.55 11.13
CA GLU A 405 28.22 7.89 9.82
C GLU A 405 28.47 6.66 8.95
N VAL A 406 29.02 5.60 9.55
CA VAL A 406 29.28 4.33 8.84
C VAL A 406 27.96 3.66 8.46
N PHE A 407 26.96 3.71 9.35
CA PHE A 407 25.62 3.20 9.07
C PHE A 407 24.99 3.93 7.89
N ARG A 408 24.92 5.26 7.92
CA ARG A 408 24.31 6.08 6.86
C ARG A 408 24.98 5.86 5.50
N THR A 409 26.31 5.91 5.46
CA THR A 409 27.07 5.69 4.21
C THR A 409 26.89 4.26 3.68
N SER A 410 26.80 3.26 4.56
CA SER A 410 26.53 1.87 4.19
C SER A 410 25.13 1.67 3.64
N ILE A 411 24.12 2.31 4.22
CA ILE A 411 22.73 2.28 3.72
C ILE A 411 22.65 2.91 2.34
N ALA A 412 23.23 4.10 2.14
CA ALA A 412 23.24 4.75 0.83
C ALA A 412 23.94 3.89 -0.23
N ARG A 413 25.04 3.22 0.13
CA ARG A 413 25.71 2.26 -0.76
C ARG A 413 24.83 1.06 -1.06
N PHE A 414 24.24 0.43 -0.04
CA PHE A 414 23.35 -0.73 -0.20
C PHE A 414 22.19 -0.44 -1.15
N LEU A 415 21.50 0.69 -0.96
CA LEU A 415 20.37 1.10 -1.80
C LEU A 415 20.79 1.32 -3.27
N ARG A 416 21.97 1.90 -3.52
CA ARG A 416 22.49 2.10 -4.89
C ARG A 416 22.90 0.79 -5.55
N GLU A 417 23.61 -0.07 -4.83
CA GLU A 417 24.14 -1.33 -5.37
C GLU A 417 23.05 -2.36 -5.65
N ASN A 418 21.94 -2.33 -4.90
CA ASN A 418 20.83 -3.28 -5.01
C ASN A 418 19.57 -2.67 -5.66
N SER A 419 19.69 -1.50 -6.29
CA SER A 419 18.58 -0.87 -6.99
C SER A 419 18.04 -1.80 -8.10
N PHE A 420 16.73 -2.08 -8.05
CA PHE A 420 15.98 -2.91 -9.01
C PHE A 420 16.41 -4.40 -9.09
N GLN A 421 17.18 -4.90 -8.11
CA GLN A 421 17.68 -6.29 -8.05
C GLN A 421 16.89 -7.15 -7.10
#